data_AF-A0AB39YLJ9-F1
#
_entry.id   AF-A0AB39YLJ9-F1
#
_cell.length_a   1.000
_cell.length_b   1.000
_cell.length_c   1.000
_cell.angle_alpha   90.00
_cell.angle_beta   90.00
_cell.angle_gamma   90.00
#
_symmetry.space_group_name_H-M   'P 1'
#
loop_
_entity.id
_entity.type
_entity.pdbx_description
1 polymer ?
#
loop_
_entity_poly.entity_id
_entity_poly.type
_entity_poly.pdbx_seq_one_letter_code
_entity_poly.pdbx_strand_id
1 'polypeptide(L)' 'MDDELLDVLLDGVTEPRLKLISEDEARALTILFGVLDDDEQPEEVRHAAGEMRFRIGSRLAVPL' A
#
# COMPACT_ATOMS: atom_id res chain seq x y z
N MET A 1 -0.49 9.07 20.41
CA MET A 1 -0.43 8.65 19.00
C MET A 1 -1.39 9.59 18.33
N ASP A 2 -0.85 10.71 17.89
CA ASP A 2 -1.58 11.97 17.86
C ASP A 2 -2.17 12.15 16.46
N ASP A 3 -3.45 12.53 16.37
CA ASP A 3 -4.24 12.58 15.14
C ASP A 3 -3.57 13.41 14.02
N GLU A 4 -2.71 14.36 14.40
CA GLU A 4 -1.86 15.15 13.50
C GLU A 4 -0.91 14.31 12.64
N LEU A 5 -0.34 13.23 13.18
CA LEU A 5 0.52 12.33 12.41
C LEU A 5 -0.28 11.55 11.37
N LEU A 6 -1.52 11.20 11.70
CA LEU A 6 -2.42 10.52 10.77
C LEU A 6 -2.85 11.46 9.64
N ASP A 7 -3.13 12.73 9.95
CA ASP A 7 -3.46 13.75 8.96
C ASP A 7 -2.30 14.03 8.00
N VAL A 8 -1.05 14.09 8.48
CA VAL A 8 0.13 14.26 7.61
C VAL A 8 0.32 13.08 6.66
N LEU A 9 -0.06 11.87 7.06
CA LEU A 9 -0.03 10.68 6.19
C LEU A 9 -1.20 10.66 5.19
N LEU A 10 -2.32 11.33 5.51
CA LEU A 10 -3.53 11.41 4.69
C LEU A 10 -3.57 12.62 3.74
N ASP A 11 -2.79 13.68 4.01
CA ASP A 11 -2.67 14.88 3.18
C ASP A 11 -1.84 14.66 1.89
N GLY A 12 -2.15 13.57 1.17
CA GLY A 12 -1.53 13.13 -0.08
C GLY A 12 -1.70 14.08 -1.27
N VAL A 13 -1.36 15.36 -1.11
CA VAL A 13 -1.50 16.42 -2.12
C VAL A 13 -0.36 16.41 -3.15
N THR A 14 0.70 15.64 -2.90
CA THR A 14 1.56 15.15 -3.97
C THR A 14 1.66 13.66 -3.81
N GLU A 15 0.81 12.89 -4.50
CA GLU A 15 0.90 11.43 -4.49
C GLU A 15 2.36 11.04 -4.70
N PRO A 16 3.03 10.44 -3.70
CA PRO A 16 4.32 9.83 -3.94
C PRO A 16 4.01 8.69 -4.90
N ARG A 17 4.25 8.92 -6.19
CA ARG A 17 4.22 7.86 -7.20
C ARG A 17 5.19 6.84 -6.65
N LEU A 18 4.66 5.69 -6.27
CA LEU A 18 5.45 4.61 -5.72
C LEU A 18 6.31 4.09 -6.87
N LYS A 19 7.43 4.76 -7.15
CA LYS A 19 8.46 4.23 -8.04
C LYS A 19 9.09 3.11 -7.26
N LEU A 20 8.68 1.88 -7.56
CA LEU A 20 9.49 0.72 -7.22
C LEU A 20 10.81 0.91 -7.97
N ILE A 21 11.86 1.24 -7.22
CA ILE A 21 13.19 1.61 -7.73
C ILE A 21 13.91 0.34 -8.18
N SER A 22 13.55 -0.83 -7.61
CA SER A 22 14.11 -2.13 -7.97
C SER A 22 13.07 -3.24 -8.11
N GLU A 23 13.43 -4.30 -8.85
CA GLU A 23 12.64 -5.53 -8.96
C GLU A 23 12.45 -6.21 -7.59
N ASP A 24 13.44 -6.11 -6.71
CA ASP A 24 13.39 -6.70 -5.37
C ASP A 24 12.34 -6.01 -4.48
N GLU A 25 12.19 -4.68 -4.60
CA GLU A 25 11.12 -3.94 -3.91
C GLU A 25 9.74 -4.38 -4.38
N ALA A 26 9.56 -4.61 -5.70
CA ALA A 26 8.32 -5.13 -6.26
C ALA A 26 8.00 -6.55 -5.74
N ARG A 27 9.04 -7.39 -5.65
CA ARG A 27 8.93 -8.76 -5.15
C ARG A 27 8.59 -8.79 -3.67
N ALA A 28 9.27 -7.99 -2.85
CA ALA A 28 9.00 -7.87 -1.41
C ALA A 28 7.55 -7.43 -1.16
N LEU A 29 7.08 -6.45 -1.93
CA LEU A 29 5.71 -5.94 -1.82
C LEU A 29 4.67 -7.02 -2.20
N THR A 30 4.93 -7.79 -3.25
CA THR A 30 4.06 -8.91 -3.67
C THR A 30 3.95 -9.97 -2.58
N ILE A 31 5.07 -10.32 -1.94
CA ILE A 31 5.10 -11.30 -0.84
C ILE A 31 4.32 -10.75 0.37
N LEU A 32 4.54 -9.50 0.76
CA LEU A 32 3.82 -8.86 1.86
C LEU A 32 2.31 -8.90 1.62
N PHE A 33 1.88 -8.55 0.42
CA PHE A 33 0.46 -8.59 0.06
C PHE A 33 -0.12 -10.01 0.08
N GLY A 34 0.66 -11.04 -0.24
CA GLY A 34 0.23 -12.43 -0.11
C GLY A 34 0.04 -12.86 1.35
N VAL A 35 0.92 -12.40 2.25
CA VAL A 35 0.81 -12.68 3.70
C VAL A 35 -0.41 -11.98 4.33
N LEU A 36 -0.71 -10.77 3.87
CA LEU A 36 -1.84 -9.99 4.40
C LEU A 36 -3.21 -10.42 3.85
N ASP A 37 -3.23 -11.10 2.70
CA ASP A 37 -4.44 -11.69 2.10
C ASP A 37 -4.80 -13.07 2.66
N ASP A 38 -4.01 -13.61 3.60
CA ASP A 38 -4.26 -14.91 4.21
C ASP A 38 -5.63 -14.93 4.93
N ASP A 39 -6.42 -15.98 4.71
CA ASP A 39 -7.73 -16.17 5.32
C ASP A 39 -7.65 -16.35 6.85
N GLU A 40 -6.46 -16.64 7.39
CA GLU A 40 -6.19 -16.63 8.84
C GLU A 40 -6.07 -15.21 9.43
N GLN A 41 -5.89 -14.17 8.61
CA GLN A 41 -5.84 -12.80 9.08
C GLN A 41 -7.22 -12.28 9.52
N PRO A 42 -7.28 -11.33 10.46
CA PRO A 42 -8.51 -10.63 10.76
C PRO A 42 -9.10 -9.93 9.52
N GLU A 43 -10.43 -9.86 9.42
CA GLU A 43 -11.10 -9.22 8.29
C GLU A 43 -10.67 -7.75 8.09
N GLU A 44 -10.45 -7.02 9.17
CA GLU A 44 -9.94 -5.64 9.14
C GLU A 44 -8.55 -5.54 8.47
N VAL A 45 -7.69 -6.54 8.70
CA VAL A 45 -6.35 -6.62 8.10
C VAL A 45 -6.45 -6.92 6.62
N ARG A 46 -7.27 -7.90 6.23
CA ARG A 46 -7.52 -8.21 4.81
C ARG A 46 -8.12 -7.02 4.06
N HIS A 47 -9.06 -6.32 4.68
CA HIS A 47 -9.68 -5.13 4.11
C HIS A 47 -8.65 -4.02 3.86
N ALA A 48 -7.85 -3.68 4.88
CA ALA A 48 -6.79 -2.70 4.76
C ALA A 48 -5.73 -3.10 3.71
N ALA A 49 -5.40 -4.39 3.62
CA ALA A 49 -4.49 -4.93 2.61
C ALA A 49 -5.04 -4.76 1.18
N GLY A 50 -6.34 -5.04 0.99
CA GLY A 50 -7.05 -4.80 -0.27
C GLY A 50 -7.02 -3.34 -0.70
N GLU A 51 -7.31 -2.41 0.21
CA GLU A 51 -7.23 -0.96 -0.06
C GLU A 51 -5.80 -0.51 -0.40
N MET A 52 -4.80 -1.05 0.31
CA MET A 52 -3.39 -0.76 0.04
C MET A 52 -2.97 -1.27 -1.35
N ARG A 53 -3.38 -2.49 -1.74
CA ARG A 53 -3.12 -3.06 -3.06
C ARG A 53 -3.77 -2.21 -4.16
N PHE A 54 -5.03 -1.80 -3.97
CA PHE A 54 -5.74 -0.96 -4.92
C PHE A 54 -5.03 0.38 -5.13
N ARG A 55 -4.63 1.06 -4.05
CA ARG A 55 -3.90 2.35 -4.13
C ARG A 55 -2.56 2.19 -4.83
N ILE A 56 -1.80 1.15 -4.52
CA ILE A 56 -0.50 0.91 -5.16
C ILE A 56 -0.66 0.53 -6.64
N GLY A 57 -1.56 -0.39 -6.97
CA GLY A 57 -1.85 -0.76 -8.35
C GLY A 57 -2.30 0.44 -9.19
N SER A 58 -3.16 1.29 -8.63
CA SER A 58 -3.61 2.53 -9.27
C SER A 58 -2.45 3.48 -9.56
N ARG A 59 -1.51 3.65 -8.60
CA ARG A 59 -0.32 4.51 -8.78
C ARG A 59 0.67 3.97 -9.80
N LEU A 60 0.83 2.65 -9.88
CA LEU A 60 1.73 1.99 -10.82
C LEU A 60 1.18 1.94 -12.26
N ALA A 61 -0.14 1.91 -12.41
CA ALA A 61 -0.80 1.90 -13.72
C ALA A 61 -0.75 3.25 -14.47
N VAL A 62 -0.39 4.34 -13.78
CA VAL A 62 -0.26 5.67 -14.41
C VAL A 62 1.13 5.81 -15.04
N PRO A 63 1.24 6.02 -16.37
CA PRO A 63 2.53 6.18 -17.05
C PRO A 63 3.31 7.37 -16.48
N LEU A 64 4.59 7.15 -16.14
CA LEU A 64 5.50 8.13 -15.52
C LEU A 64 5.58 9.43 -16.31
#